data_AF-A0A1R1F396-F1
#
_entry.id   AF-A0A1R1F396-F1
#
_cell.length_a   1.000
_cell.length_b   1.000
_cell.length_c   1.000
_cell.angle_alpha   90.00
_cell.angle_beta   90.00
_cell.angle_gamma   90.00
#
_symmetry.space_group_name_H-M   'P 1'
#
loop_
_entity.id
_entity.type
_entity.pdbx_description
1 polymer ?
#
loop_
_entity_poly.entity_id
_entity_poly.type
_entity_poly.pdbx_seq_one_letter_code
_entity_poly.pdbx_strand_id
1 'polypeptide(L)'
;MLKKKDWKELLQEFLDKVDKREQLIQGKIDDLQEQAQIIKTKIKDNSDQMIELEMSEDTTGIEKFKKENRTLRIELEEIQDSIDGYKTQLGTSRDYYAKDMEKIRAAANKAEEERLQQYNANHARLDELQAQIDELKKQMENTRYELRASRTTVEDLKWKFHLIDPRLGEIPSYEQENFIKIWLAGEDTERYFDKKEASPGRNVTHVDMSQGGSDWVNYPSPYSNR
;
A
#
# COMPACT_ATOMS: atom_id res chain seq x y z
N MET A 1 8.14 -4.37 28.79
CA MET A 1 6.71 -4.01 28.57
C MET A 1 6.10 -5.05 27.64
N LEU A 2 4.98 -5.67 28.02
CA LEU A 2 4.26 -6.60 27.14
C LEU A 2 3.57 -5.81 26.01
N LYS A 3 3.77 -6.23 24.76
CA LYS A 3 3.07 -5.67 23.59
C LYS A 3 1.57 -5.86 23.80
N LYS A 4 0.78 -4.78 23.71
CA LYS A 4 -0.69 -4.89 23.73
C LYS A 4 -1.13 -5.55 22.43
N LYS A 5 -2.06 -6.51 22.55
CA LYS A 5 -2.62 -7.22 21.40
C LYS A 5 -3.39 -6.27 20.49
N ASP A 6 -3.30 -6.48 19.18
CA ASP A 6 -4.12 -5.75 18.22
C ASP A 6 -5.53 -6.35 18.07
N TRP A 7 -6.42 -5.67 17.34
CA TRP A 7 -7.81 -6.11 17.19
C TRP A 7 -7.94 -7.43 16.41
N LYS A 8 -6.98 -7.76 15.53
CA LYS A 8 -6.97 -9.01 14.77
C LYS A 8 -6.55 -10.17 15.64
N GLU A 9 -5.52 -9.97 16.47
CA GLU A 9 -5.08 -10.94 17.47
C GLU A 9 -6.22 -11.22 18.47
N LEU A 10 -6.92 -10.18 18.95
CA LEU A 10 -8.08 -10.34 19.84
C LEU A 10 -9.25 -11.05 19.16
N LEU A 11 -9.51 -10.76 17.88
CA LEU A 11 -10.56 -11.43 17.12
C LEU A 11 -10.25 -12.91 16.90
N GLN A 12 -9.00 -13.25 16.57
CA GLN A 12 -8.60 -14.65 16.37
C GLN A 12 -8.73 -15.45 17.68
N GLU A 13 -8.24 -14.91 18.80
CA GLU A 13 -8.39 -15.56 20.10
C GLU A 13 -9.85 -15.79 20.49
N PHE A 14 -10.72 -14.86 20.10
CA PHE A 14 -12.15 -15.01 20.30
C PHE A 14 -12.75 -16.14 19.45
N LEU A 15 -12.39 -16.20 18.15
CA LEU A 15 -12.84 -17.29 17.27
C LEU A 15 -12.37 -18.65 17.79
N ASP A 16 -11.10 -18.78 18.15
CA ASP A 16 -10.55 -20.03 18.70
C ASP A 16 -11.28 -20.45 19.98
N LYS A 17 -11.66 -19.48 20.83
CA LYS A 17 -12.41 -19.73 22.05
C LYS A 17 -13.84 -20.20 21.76
N VAL A 18 -14.50 -19.60 20.76
CA VAL A 18 -15.83 -20.01 20.30
C VAL A 18 -15.79 -21.43 19.77
N ASP A 19 -14.90 -21.70 18.81
CA ASP A 19 -14.74 -23.00 18.17
C ASP A 19 -14.45 -24.09 19.20
N LYS A 20 -13.53 -23.84 20.13
CA LYS A 20 -13.20 -24.79 21.20
C LYS A 20 -14.41 -25.10 22.08
N ARG A 21 -15.23 -24.10 22.42
CA ARG A 21 -16.44 -24.33 23.22
C ARG A 21 -17.46 -25.15 22.45
N GLU A 22 -17.68 -24.83 21.18
CA GLU A 22 -18.63 -25.55 20.32
C GLU A 22 -18.20 -27.00 20.13
N GLN A 23 -16.92 -27.26 19.89
CA GLN A 23 -16.37 -28.61 19.82
C GLN A 23 -16.58 -29.40 21.13
N LEU A 24 -16.35 -28.77 22.28
CA LEU A 24 -16.58 -29.42 23.58
C LEU A 24 -18.06 -29.78 23.79
N ILE A 25 -18.97 -28.88 23.43
CA ILE A 25 -20.41 -29.13 23.56
C ILE A 25 -20.84 -30.22 22.59
N GLN A 26 -20.37 -30.18 21.35
CA GLN A 26 -20.70 -31.21 20.36
C GLN A 26 -20.17 -32.59 20.80
N GLY A 27 -18.94 -32.67 21.29
CA GLY A 27 -18.41 -33.92 21.84
C GLY A 27 -19.24 -34.47 23.00
N LYS A 28 -19.76 -33.62 23.89
CA LYS A 28 -20.69 -34.05 24.94
C LYS A 28 -22.03 -34.54 24.41
N ILE A 29 -22.55 -33.91 23.36
CA ILE A 29 -23.77 -34.38 22.69
C ILE A 29 -23.52 -35.75 22.06
N ASP A 30 -22.38 -35.95 21.39
CA ASP A 30 -22.04 -37.20 20.73
C ASP A 30 -21.88 -38.35 21.75
N ASP A 31 -21.16 -38.12 22.85
CA ASP A 31 -21.01 -39.08 23.96
C ASP A 31 -22.39 -39.51 24.52
N LEU A 32 -23.29 -38.54 24.74
CA LEU A 32 -24.63 -38.79 25.26
C LEU A 32 -25.51 -39.53 24.26
N GLN A 33 -25.38 -39.23 22.96
CA GLN A 33 -26.09 -39.95 21.91
C GLN A 33 -25.66 -41.40 21.83
N GLU A 34 -24.35 -41.69 21.97
CA GLU A 34 -23.85 -43.06 22.04
C GLU A 34 -24.44 -43.82 23.24
N GLN A 35 -24.41 -43.20 24.43
CA GLN A 35 -25.03 -43.79 25.63
C GLN A 35 -26.52 -44.07 25.44
N ALA A 36 -27.26 -43.13 24.83
CA ALA A 36 -28.67 -43.32 24.52
C ALA A 36 -28.91 -44.52 23.57
N GLN A 37 -28.04 -44.76 22.58
CA GLN A 37 -28.16 -45.90 21.69
C GLN A 37 -27.88 -47.23 22.40
N ILE A 38 -26.90 -47.26 23.31
CA ILE A 38 -26.62 -48.44 24.14
C ILE A 38 -27.84 -48.80 24.99
N ILE A 39 -28.45 -47.80 25.65
CA ILE A 39 -29.65 -48.02 26.47
C ILE A 39 -30.83 -48.49 25.63
N LYS A 40 -31.07 -47.89 24.45
CA LYS A 40 -32.12 -48.34 23.52
C LYS A 40 -31.95 -49.80 23.11
N THR A 41 -30.70 -50.22 22.86
CA THR A 41 -30.38 -51.60 22.51
C THR A 41 -30.68 -52.53 23.67
N LYS A 42 -30.23 -52.20 24.89
CA LYS A 42 -30.55 -52.99 26.10
C LYS A 42 -32.05 -53.12 26.36
N ILE A 43 -32.81 -52.04 26.19
CA ILE A 43 -34.28 -52.07 26.34
C ILE A 43 -34.90 -53.05 25.34
N LYS A 44 -34.42 -53.04 24.08
CA LYS A 44 -34.86 -53.95 23.05
C LYS A 44 -34.51 -55.40 23.41
N ASP A 45 -33.26 -55.68 23.76
CA ASP A 45 -32.80 -57.01 24.13
C ASP A 45 -33.59 -57.57 25.33
N ASN A 46 -33.83 -56.76 26.36
CA ASN A 46 -34.68 -57.13 27.50
C ASN A 46 -36.12 -57.41 27.07
N SER A 47 -36.66 -56.65 26.11
CA SER A 47 -38.01 -56.89 25.58
C SER A 47 -38.08 -58.21 24.81
N ASP A 48 -37.05 -58.53 24.03
CA ASP A 48 -36.95 -59.81 23.31
C ASP A 48 -36.82 -60.98 24.31
N GLN A 49 -36.02 -60.85 25.37
CA GLN A 49 -35.92 -61.84 26.46
C GLN A 49 -37.24 -62.05 27.21
N MET A 50 -38.02 -60.98 27.41
CA MET A 50 -39.34 -61.10 28.03
C MET A 50 -40.30 -61.96 27.20
N ILE A 51 -40.25 -61.87 25.86
CA ILE A 51 -41.08 -62.71 24.97
C ILE A 51 -40.74 -64.20 25.16
N GLU A 52 -39.45 -64.55 25.24
CA GLU A 52 -39.00 -65.93 25.48
C GLU A 52 -39.44 -66.45 26.87
N LEU A 53 -39.40 -65.59 27.88
CA LEU A 53 -39.87 -65.93 29.23
C LEU A 53 -41.40 -66.06 29.31
N GLU A 54 -42.15 -65.29 28.50
CA GLU A 54 -43.60 -65.46 28.35
C GLU A 54 -43.93 -66.83 27.75
N MET A 55 -43.16 -67.29 26.76
CA MET A 55 -43.33 -68.63 26.16
C MET A 55 -43.00 -69.77 27.13
N SER A 56 -42.20 -69.53 28.16
CA SER A 56 -41.85 -70.50 29.20
C SER A 56 -42.63 -70.32 30.51
N GLU A 57 -43.61 -69.42 30.53
CA GLU A 57 -44.45 -69.08 31.69
C GLU A 57 -43.67 -68.59 32.94
N ASP A 58 -42.42 -68.11 32.77
CA ASP A 58 -41.62 -67.54 33.87
C ASP A 58 -42.01 -66.07 34.16
N THR A 59 -43.05 -65.94 34.96
CA THR A 59 -43.56 -64.65 35.45
C THR A 59 -42.54 -63.85 36.28
N THR A 60 -41.59 -64.51 36.95
CA THR A 60 -40.62 -63.84 37.82
C THR A 60 -39.52 -63.18 37.00
N GLY A 61 -39.01 -63.87 35.98
CA GLY A 61 -38.06 -63.32 35.02
C GLY A 61 -38.64 -62.13 34.25
N ILE A 62 -39.90 -62.22 33.82
CA ILE A 62 -40.62 -61.12 33.15
C ILE A 62 -40.66 -59.86 34.02
N GLU A 63 -41.03 -60.01 35.30
CA GLU A 63 -41.16 -58.85 36.21
C GLU A 63 -39.80 -58.19 36.50
N LYS A 64 -38.71 -58.96 36.52
CA LYS A 64 -37.35 -58.43 36.62
C LYS A 64 -37.03 -57.53 35.41
N PHE A 65 -37.21 -58.02 34.20
CA PHE A 65 -36.92 -57.25 32.98
C PHE A 65 -37.85 -56.03 32.82
N LYS A 66 -39.12 -56.12 33.26
CA LYS A 66 -40.02 -54.94 33.32
C LYS A 66 -39.46 -53.83 34.19
N LYS A 67 -38.98 -54.16 35.40
CA LYS A 67 -38.38 -53.18 36.31
C LYS A 67 -37.12 -52.57 35.73
N GLU A 68 -36.24 -53.41 35.17
CA GLU A 68 -35.01 -52.95 34.53
C GLU A 68 -35.29 -52.01 33.34
N ASN A 69 -36.23 -52.37 32.46
CA ASN A 69 -36.65 -51.52 31.34
C ASN A 69 -37.27 -50.21 31.79
N ARG A 70 -37.99 -50.18 32.93
CA ARG A 70 -38.51 -48.93 33.48
C ARG A 70 -37.36 -48.01 33.90
N THR A 71 -36.36 -48.53 34.60
CA THR A 71 -35.17 -47.75 34.99
C THR A 71 -34.41 -47.24 33.76
N LEU A 72 -34.16 -48.10 32.77
CA LEU A 72 -33.47 -47.73 31.53
C LEU A 72 -34.22 -46.64 30.75
N ARG A 73 -35.56 -46.66 30.74
CA ARG A 73 -36.36 -45.61 30.08
C ARG A 73 -36.23 -44.26 30.78
N ILE A 74 -36.14 -44.24 32.10
CA ILE A 74 -35.92 -43.01 32.88
C ILE A 74 -34.52 -42.46 32.56
N GLU A 75 -33.49 -43.31 32.59
CA GLU A 75 -32.12 -42.90 32.25
C GLU A 75 -32.03 -42.36 30.80
N LEU A 76 -32.76 -42.96 29.87
CA LEU A 76 -32.84 -42.48 28.49
C LEU A 76 -33.47 -41.07 28.39
N GLU A 77 -34.51 -40.80 29.16
CA GLU A 77 -35.17 -39.49 29.22
C GLU A 77 -34.22 -38.43 29.80
N GLU A 78 -33.52 -38.73 30.89
CA GLU A 78 -32.53 -37.84 31.50
C GLU A 78 -31.37 -37.51 30.54
N ILE A 79 -30.92 -38.48 29.74
CA ILE A 79 -29.91 -38.27 28.69
C ILE A 79 -30.46 -37.37 27.58
N GLN A 80 -31.72 -37.58 27.16
CA GLN A 80 -32.36 -36.75 26.14
C GLN A 80 -32.50 -35.30 26.60
N ASP A 81 -32.93 -35.07 27.83
CA ASP A 81 -33.01 -33.74 28.45
C ASP A 81 -31.63 -33.07 28.50
N SER A 82 -30.59 -33.84 28.84
CA SER A 82 -29.21 -33.35 28.85
C SER A 82 -28.73 -32.93 27.45
N ILE A 83 -29.01 -33.74 26.42
CA ILE A 83 -28.69 -33.42 25.02
C ILE A 83 -29.37 -32.11 24.60
N ASP A 84 -30.65 -31.96 24.90
CA ASP A 84 -31.39 -30.76 24.52
C ASP A 84 -30.90 -29.54 25.30
N GLY A 85 -30.54 -29.69 26.57
CA GLY A 85 -29.82 -28.69 27.35
C GLY A 85 -28.53 -28.22 26.67
N TYR A 86 -27.68 -29.14 26.21
CA TYR A 86 -26.45 -28.77 25.48
C TYR A 86 -26.72 -28.09 24.13
N LYS A 87 -27.74 -28.55 23.38
CA LYS A 87 -28.13 -27.89 22.11
C LYS A 87 -28.59 -26.46 22.32
N THR A 88 -29.37 -26.17 23.35
CA THR A 88 -29.79 -24.79 23.65
C THR A 88 -28.59 -23.88 23.95
N GLN A 89 -27.53 -24.42 24.59
CA GLN A 89 -26.31 -23.68 24.89
C GLN A 89 -25.44 -23.33 23.68
N LEU A 90 -25.62 -23.99 22.52
CA LEU A 90 -25.01 -23.58 21.26
C LEU A 90 -25.62 -22.27 20.75
N GLY A 91 -26.92 -22.03 21.00
CA GLY A 91 -27.65 -20.86 20.52
C GLY A 91 -27.52 -19.60 21.39
N THR A 92 -27.10 -19.70 22.65
CA THR A 92 -27.13 -18.58 23.63
C THR A 92 -25.80 -17.82 23.79
N SER A 93 -24.98 -17.75 22.74
CA SER A 93 -23.60 -17.23 22.86
C SER A 93 -23.47 -15.73 23.11
N ARG A 94 -24.52 -14.94 22.84
CA ARG A 94 -24.47 -13.47 22.83
C ARG A 94 -24.03 -12.88 24.18
N ASP A 95 -24.63 -13.32 25.28
CA ASP A 95 -24.32 -12.78 26.61
C ASP A 95 -23.02 -13.36 27.17
N TYR A 96 -22.71 -14.60 26.81
CA TYR A 96 -21.50 -15.30 27.26
C TYR A 96 -20.22 -14.61 26.75
N TYR A 97 -20.27 -14.03 25.55
CA TYR A 97 -19.13 -13.40 24.89
C TYR A 97 -19.15 -11.87 24.86
N ALA A 98 -20.13 -11.23 25.50
CA ALA A 98 -20.32 -9.79 25.43
C ALA A 98 -19.05 -8.98 25.78
N LYS A 99 -18.30 -9.40 26.80
CA LYS A 99 -17.05 -8.75 27.22
C LYS A 99 -15.92 -8.87 26.21
N ASP A 100 -15.82 -10.02 25.53
CA ASP A 100 -14.77 -10.24 24.53
C ASP A 100 -15.09 -9.43 23.26
N MET A 101 -16.36 -9.41 22.85
CA MET A 101 -16.84 -8.58 21.74
C MET A 101 -16.62 -7.09 21.98
N GLU A 102 -16.86 -6.60 23.20
CA GLU A 102 -16.64 -5.19 23.53
C GLU A 102 -15.15 -4.82 23.50
N LYS A 103 -14.26 -5.71 23.95
CA LYS A 103 -12.80 -5.51 23.82
C LYS A 103 -12.35 -5.45 22.36
N ILE A 104 -12.85 -6.36 21.53
CA ILE A 104 -12.55 -6.37 20.09
C ILE A 104 -13.04 -5.08 19.44
N ARG A 105 -14.29 -4.67 19.74
CA ARG A 105 -14.86 -3.41 19.23
C ARG A 105 -14.01 -2.21 19.62
N ALA A 106 -13.63 -2.10 20.89
CA ALA A 106 -12.79 -1.00 21.37
C ALA A 106 -11.43 -0.96 20.65
N ALA A 107 -10.79 -2.11 20.47
CA ALA A 107 -9.51 -2.21 19.76
C ALA A 107 -9.66 -1.86 18.27
N ALA A 108 -10.74 -2.32 17.61
CA ALA A 108 -11.01 -2.04 16.21
C ALA A 108 -11.31 -0.55 15.97
N ASN A 109 -12.13 0.07 16.83
CA ASN A 109 -12.42 1.51 16.76
C ASN A 109 -11.15 2.33 16.91
N LYS A 110 -10.29 1.98 17.87
CA LYS A 110 -9.00 2.66 18.05
C LYS A 110 -8.11 2.53 16.81
N ALA A 111 -8.03 1.35 16.21
CA ALA A 111 -7.25 1.14 15.00
C ALA A 111 -7.81 1.94 13.81
N GLU A 112 -9.13 2.09 13.71
CA GLU A 112 -9.76 2.90 12.67
C GLU A 112 -9.52 4.40 12.87
N GLU A 113 -9.59 4.88 14.11
CA GLU A 113 -9.22 6.27 14.45
C GLU A 113 -7.77 6.58 14.06
N GLU A 114 -6.83 5.70 14.42
CA GLU A 114 -5.41 5.84 14.05
C GLU A 114 -5.22 5.83 12.52
N ARG A 115 -5.94 4.95 11.80
CA ARG A 115 -5.92 4.89 10.34
C ARG A 115 -6.42 6.19 9.70
N LEU A 116 -7.51 6.76 10.21
CA LEU A 116 -8.08 8.02 9.72
C LEU A 116 -7.14 9.20 9.99
N GLN A 117 -6.50 9.23 11.16
CA GLN A 117 -5.50 10.26 11.47
C GLN A 117 -4.31 10.20 10.52
N GLN A 118 -3.78 9.00 10.26
CA GLN A 118 -2.69 8.81 9.30
C GLN A 118 -3.10 9.20 7.88
N TYR A 119 -4.32 8.84 7.47
CA TYR A 119 -4.87 9.21 6.17
C TYR A 119 -4.91 10.73 6.00
N ASN A 120 -5.46 11.46 6.99
CA ASN A 120 -5.54 12.91 6.95
C ASN A 120 -4.16 13.58 6.94
N ALA A 121 -3.22 13.07 7.76
CA ALA A 121 -1.85 13.59 7.78
C ALA A 121 -1.14 13.39 6.43
N ASN A 122 -1.31 12.22 5.80
CA ASN A 122 -0.76 11.95 4.48
C ASN A 122 -1.38 12.83 3.41
N HIS A 123 -2.69 13.08 3.47
CA HIS A 123 -3.37 13.99 2.55
C HIS A 123 -2.84 15.42 2.67
N ALA A 124 -2.73 15.95 3.90
CA ALA A 124 -2.17 17.28 4.12
C ALA A 124 -0.74 17.40 3.59
N ARG A 125 0.07 16.34 3.74
CA ARG A 125 1.42 16.29 3.19
C ARG A 125 1.43 16.27 1.66
N LEU A 126 0.48 15.61 1.01
CA LEU A 126 0.33 15.66 -0.45
C LEU A 126 0.01 17.07 -0.92
N ASP A 127 -0.91 17.77 -0.23
CA ASP A 127 -1.28 19.14 -0.57
C ASP A 127 -0.08 20.09 -0.42
N GLU A 128 0.71 19.94 0.65
CA GLU A 128 1.95 20.71 0.85
C GLU A 128 2.97 20.47 -0.26
N LEU A 129 3.22 19.20 -0.62
CA LEU A 129 4.13 18.85 -1.71
C LEU A 129 3.65 19.40 -3.06
N GLN A 130 2.34 19.38 -3.31
CA GLN A 130 1.77 19.96 -4.52
C GLN A 130 1.99 21.49 -4.58
N ALA A 131 1.79 22.19 -3.45
CA ALA A 131 2.09 23.62 -3.37
C ALA A 131 3.58 23.93 -3.62
N GLN A 132 4.49 23.11 -3.09
CA GLN A 132 5.93 23.23 -3.36
C GLN A 132 6.27 23.04 -4.84
N ILE A 133 5.64 22.06 -5.50
CA ILE A 133 5.79 21.84 -6.95
C ILE A 133 5.36 23.07 -7.73
N ASP A 134 4.22 23.66 -7.39
CA ASP A 134 3.67 24.80 -8.13
C ASP A 134 4.50 26.07 -7.92
N GLU A 135 5.07 26.26 -6.72
CA GLU A 135 6.02 27.34 -6.45
C GLU A 135 7.32 27.15 -7.26
N LEU A 136 7.89 25.95 -7.28
CA LEU A 136 9.08 25.65 -8.09
C LEU A 136 8.83 25.87 -9.59
N LYS A 137 7.63 25.54 -10.09
CA LYS A 137 7.26 25.84 -11.49
C LYS A 137 7.25 27.35 -11.76
N LYS A 138 6.70 28.17 -10.85
CA LYS A 138 6.71 29.63 -10.98
C LYS A 138 8.13 30.17 -10.99
N GLN A 139 8.99 29.70 -10.09
CA GLN A 139 10.39 30.09 -10.04
C GLN A 139 11.11 29.73 -11.35
N MET A 140 10.87 28.54 -11.90
CA MET A 140 11.43 28.14 -13.20
C MET A 140 10.98 29.07 -14.33
N GLU A 141 9.69 29.43 -14.40
CA GLU A 141 9.19 30.35 -15.42
C GLU A 141 9.77 31.77 -15.27
N ASN A 142 9.92 32.26 -14.04
CA ASN A 142 10.59 33.55 -13.78
C ASN A 142 12.04 33.53 -14.25
N THR A 143 12.81 32.48 -13.91
CA THR A 143 14.20 32.32 -14.37
C THR A 143 14.27 32.25 -15.90
N ARG A 144 13.32 31.58 -16.56
CA ARG A 144 13.23 31.56 -18.03
C ARG A 144 12.97 32.95 -18.60
N TYR A 145 12.09 33.73 -17.97
CA TYR A 145 11.84 35.11 -18.36
C TYR A 145 13.08 35.98 -18.21
N GLU A 146 13.76 35.93 -17.06
CA GLU A 146 15.02 36.65 -16.82
C GLU A 146 16.12 36.27 -17.81
N LEU A 147 16.25 34.97 -18.13
CA LEU A 147 17.19 34.48 -19.15
C LEU A 147 16.85 35.02 -20.55
N ARG A 148 15.58 35.15 -20.90
CA ARG A 148 15.18 35.79 -22.17
C ARG A 148 15.48 37.28 -22.14
N ALA A 149 15.08 37.99 -21.08
CA ALA A 149 15.30 39.42 -20.94
C ALA A 149 16.79 39.79 -21.01
N SER A 150 17.66 39.05 -20.32
CA SER A 150 19.12 39.26 -20.38
C SER A 150 19.73 39.07 -21.77
N ARG A 151 19.11 38.29 -22.67
CA ARG A 151 19.57 38.13 -24.05
C ARG A 151 19.15 39.28 -24.97
N THR A 152 18.23 40.15 -24.54
CA THR A 152 17.62 41.15 -25.43
C THR A 152 18.38 42.45 -25.55
N THR A 153 19.27 42.83 -24.63
CA THR A 153 19.88 44.17 -24.66
C THR A 153 20.65 44.47 -25.96
N VAL A 154 21.46 43.54 -26.45
CA VAL A 154 22.21 43.72 -27.71
C VAL A 154 21.29 43.64 -28.93
N GLU A 155 20.32 42.73 -28.92
CA GLU A 155 19.36 42.56 -30.02
C GLU A 155 18.36 43.72 -30.13
N ASP A 156 17.90 44.29 -29.01
CA ASP A 156 17.02 45.46 -28.97
C ASP A 156 17.73 46.72 -29.47
N LEU A 157 19.03 46.85 -29.16
CA LEU A 157 19.87 47.94 -29.63
C LEU A 157 20.26 47.77 -31.10
N LYS A 158 20.36 46.52 -31.59
CA LYS A 158 20.62 46.23 -33.00
C LYS A 158 19.55 46.84 -33.90
N TRP A 159 18.27 46.82 -33.52
CA TRP A 159 17.24 47.48 -34.33
C TRP A 159 17.24 49.02 -34.23
N LYS A 160 18.04 49.58 -33.32
CA LYS A 160 18.17 51.03 -33.07
C LYS A 160 19.58 51.56 -33.30
N PHE A 161 20.45 50.81 -33.98
CA PHE A 161 21.88 51.16 -34.14
C PHE A 161 22.08 52.57 -34.73
N HIS A 162 21.20 53.00 -35.62
CA HIS A 162 21.26 54.32 -36.26
C HIS A 162 21.09 55.48 -35.27
N LEU A 163 20.50 55.23 -34.09
CA LEU A 163 20.40 56.19 -33.00
C LEU A 163 21.64 56.18 -32.08
N ILE A 164 22.46 55.13 -32.15
CA ILE A 164 23.68 54.96 -31.35
C ILE A 164 24.84 55.68 -32.04
N ASP A 165 25.07 55.37 -33.32
CA ASP A 165 26.01 56.08 -34.17
C ASP A 165 25.52 56.00 -35.63
N PRO A 166 25.25 57.14 -36.30
CA PRO A 166 24.78 57.16 -37.68
C PRO A 166 25.71 56.43 -38.68
N ARG A 167 27.01 56.32 -38.37
CA ARG A 167 28.03 55.66 -39.21
C ARG A 167 27.91 54.14 -39.19
N LEU A 168 27.15 53.54 -38.27
CA LEU A 168 26.99 52.08 -38.16
C LEU A 168 26.40 51.41 -39.41
N GLY A 169 25.68 52.17 -40.25
CA GLY A 169 25.22 51.70 -41.55
C GLY A 169 26.36 51.39 -42.53
N GLU A 170 27.58 51.87 -42.26
CA GLU A 170 28.78 51.69 -43.09
C GLU A 170 29.65 50.49 -42.67
N ILE A 171 29.32 49.87 -41.52
CA ILE A 171 29.97 48.69 -40.96
C ILE A 171 29.20 47.43 -41.40
N PRO A 172 29.87 46.33 -41.79
CA PRO A 172 29.19 45.07 -42.12
C PRO A 172 28.32 44.53 -40.98
N SER A 173 27.16 43.94 -41.31
CA SER A 173 26.19 43.46 -40.32
C SER A 173 26.73 42.44 -39.31
N TYR A 174 27.80 41.70 -39.65
CA TYR A 174 28.44 40.76 -38.74
C TYR A 174 29.36 41.44 -37.69
N GLU A 175 29.79 42.69 -37.92
CA GLU A 175 30.62 43.47 -36.98
C GLU A 175 29.78 44.41 -36.10
N GLN A 176 28.57 44.76 -36.53
CA GLN A 176 27.64 45.63 -35.79
C GLN A 176 27.30 45.10 -34.39
N GLU A 177 27.15 43.78 -34.22
CA GLU A 177 26.86 43.18 -32.91
C GLU A 177 28.03 43.36 -31.94
N ASN A 178 29.27 43.20 -32.45
CA ASN A 178 30.47 43.38 -31.66
C ASN A 178 30.65 44.86 -31.30
N PHE A 179 30.43 45.78 -32.25
CA PHE A 179 30.38 47.22 -32.00
C PHE A 179 29.45 47.55 -30.83
N ILE A 180 28.20 47.06 -30.84
CA ILE A 180 27.20 47.34 -29.79
C ILE A 180 27.68 46.82 -28.43
N LYS A 181 28.32 45.65 -28.37
CA LYS A 181 28.87 45.09 -27.13
C LYS A 181 29.97 45.97 -26.53
N ILE A 182 30.87 46.48 -27.36
CA ILE A 182 32.00 47.33 -26.97
C ILE A 182 31.52 48.73 -26.58
N TRP A 183 30.57 49.28 -27.36
CA TRP A 183 29.88 50.52 -27.02
C TRP A 183 29.18 50.44 -25.66
N LEU A 184 28.45 49.35 -25.39
CA LEU A 184 27.80 49.10 -24.10
C LEU A 184 28.80 48.98 -22.94
N ALA A 185 30.01 48.47 -23.22
CA ALA A 185 31.09 48.40 -22.24
C ALA A 185 31.77 49.75 -21.98
N GLY A 186 31.41 50.81 -22.71
CA GLY A 186 32.03 52.14 -22.62
C GLY A 186 33.45 52.17 -23.20
N GLU A 187 33.80 51.17 -24.02
CA GLU A 187 35.09 51.07 -24.68
C GLU A 187 35.13 51.91 -25.96
N ASP A 188 36.34 52.22 -26.44
CA ASP A 188 36.54 52.97 -27.69
C ASP A 188 36.05 52.17 -28.91
N THR A 189 35.15 52.79 -29.66
CA THR A 189 34.50 52.22 -30.84
C THR A 189 35.04 52.77 -32.17
N GLU A 190 35.94 53.75 -32.17
CA GLU A 190 36.42 54.39 -33.41
C GLU A 190 37.16 53.41 -34.33
N ARG A 191 37.74 52.34 -33.77
CA ARG A 191 38.38 51.26 -34.53
C ARG A 191 37.51 50.59 -35.59
N TYR A 192 36.17 50.68 -35.46
CA TYR A 192 35.24 50.14 -36.45
C TYR A 192 34.99 51.08 -37.64
N PHE A 193 35.34 52.36 -37.50
CA PHE A 193 35.20 53.39 -38.54
C PHE A 193 36.54 53.75 -39.18
N ASP A 194 37.64 53.45 -38.49
CA ASP A 194 39.01 53.59 -39.01
C ASP A 194 39.30 52.55 -40.10
N LYS A 195 38.81 52.80 -41.31
CA LYS A 195 39.28 52.13 -42.53
C LYS A 195 40.67 52.65 -42.90
N LYS A 196 41.69 52.30 -42.12
CA LYS A 196 43.09 52.33 -42.60
C LYS A 196 43.48 50.95 -43.12
N GLU A 197 43.40 50.84 -44.45
CA GLU A 197 44.21 50.01 -45.34
C GLU A 197 44.19 48.48 -45.16
N ALA A 198 43.65 47.83 -46.18
CA ALA A 198 44.16 46.61 -46.81
C ALA A 198 44.85 45.56 -45.92
N SER A 199 44.13 44.47 -45.72
CA SER A 199 44.65 43.11 -45.51
C SER A 199 46.05 42.91 -46.14
N PRO A 200 47.13 42.73 -45.34
CA PRO A 200 48.39 42.25 -45.89
C PRO A 200 48.20 40.77 -46.20
N GLY A 201 48.40 40.42 -47.47
CA GLY A 201 48.28 39.06 -47.98
C GLY A 201 49.02 38.05 -47.10
N ARG A 202 48.29 37.05 -46.60
CA ARG A 202 48.91 35.79 -46.21
C ARG A 202 49.37 35.09 -47.49
N ASN A 203 50.63 35.32 -47.85
CA ASN A 203 51.43 34.36 -48.60
C ASN A 203 51.34 33.02 -47.85
N VAL A 204 50.52 32.10 -48.35
CA VAL A 204 50.62 30.70 -47.95
C VAL A 204 51.71 30.10 -48.81
N THR A 205 52.94 30.14 -48.30
CA THR A 205 53.97 29.20 -48.68
C THR A 205 53.38 27.79 -48.50
N HIS A 206 53.43 27.00 -49.56
CA HIS A 206 53.08 25.60 -49.56
C HIS A 206 54.03 24.87 -48.58
N VAL A 207 53.51 24.53 -47.40
CA VAL A 207 54.19 23.63 -46.46
C VAL A 207 53.58 22.25 -46.66
N ASP A 208 54.40 21.40 -47.24
CA ASP A 208 54.23 19.96 -47.34
C ASP A 208 54.04 19.37 -45.93
N MET A 209 52.85 18.80 -45.67
CA MET A 209 52.57 18.02 -44.46
C MET A 209 52.48 16.55 -44.83
N SER A 210 53.61 15.98 -45.26
CA SER A 210 53.89 14.58 -44.98
C SER A 210 54.42 14.46 -43.54
N GLN A 211 53.91 13.46 -42.83
CA GLN A 211 54.32 12.97 -41.51
C GLN A 211 53.58 13.52 -40.27
N GLY A 212 52.70 12.66 -39.75
CA GLY A 212 52.91 12.11 -38.42
C GLY A 212 52.01 12.66 -37.31
N GLY A 213 51.13 11.81 -36.77
CA GLY A 213 50.53 12.05 -35.46
C GLY A 213 49.05 11.72 -35.36
N SER A 214 48.66 10.51 -35.74
CA SER A 214 47.39 9.91 -35.33
C SER A 214 47.48 9.52 -33.86
N ASP A 215 46.84 10.29 -32.97
CA ASP A 215 46.49 9.84 -31.61
C ASP A 215 45.19 10.50 -31.17
N TRP A 216 44.06 9.97 -31.67
CA TRP A 216 42.77 10.11 -31.03
C TRP A 216 42.46 8.80 -30.31
N VAL A 217 42.94 8.72 -29.06
CA VAL A 217 42.55 7.70 -28.10
C VAL A 217 41.14 8.03 -27.60
N ASN A 218 40.18 7.26 -28.09
CA ASN A 218 39.15 6.55 -27.32
C ASN A 218 38.64 7.22 -26.03
N TYR A 219 37.47 7.87 -26.09
CA TYR A 219 36.60 8.07 -24.91
C TYR A 219 35.31 7.26 -25.09
N PRO A 220 35.00 6.29 -24.21
CA PRO A 220 33.76 5.55 -24.26
C PRO A 220 32.57 6.42 -23.80
N SER A 221 31.51 6.41 -24.61
CA SER A 221 30.21 7.02 -24.31
C SER A 221 29.50 6.27 -23.18
N PRO A 222 28.94 6.95 -22.15
CA PRO A 222 28.28 6.31 -21.02
C PRO A 222 26.79 5.98 -21.24
N TYR A 223 26.29 5.97 -22.49
CA TYR A 223 24.90 5.64 -22.79
C TYR A 223 24.77 4.38 -23.64
N SER A 224 24.90 3.23 -22.99
CA SER A 224 24.30 1.98 -23.44
C SER A 224 23.80 1.19 -22.22
N ASN A 225 22.60 1.53 -21.78
CA ASN A 225 21.71 0.63 -21.06
C ASN A 225 20.28 1.01 -21.40
N ARG A 226 19.73 0.34 -22.42
CA ARG A 226 18.33 -0.07 -22.54
C ARG A 226 18.18 -1.05 -23.68
#